data_AF-A0A662SMP1-F1
#
_entry.id   AF-A0A662SMP1-F1
#
_cell.length_a   1.000
_cell.length_b   1.000
_cell.length_c   1.000
_cell.angle_alpha   90.00
_cell.angle_beta   90.00
_cell.angle_gamma   90.00
#
_symmetry.space_group_name_H-M   'P 1'
#
loop_
_entity.id
_entity.type
_entity.pdbx_description
1 polymer ?
#
loop_
_entity_poly.entity_id
_entity_poly.type
_entity_poly.pdbx_seq_one_letter_code
_entity_poly.pdbx_strand_id
1 'polypeptide(L)'
;SCSLCARVCPANAMKMYEVEGEKKRYPGINYARCIFCGFCVDVCPTGALEYTEVSDVVFPTVEDHLFRPDRFGEPPRMEFRREPIRVRAVPDEERGLRYERV
;
A
#
# COMPACT_ATOMS: atom_id res chain seq x y z
N SER A 1 -8.08 -21.08 0.59
CA SER A 1 -7.80 -19.81 1.27
C SER A 1 -8.45 -19.82 2.65
N CYS A 2 -7.79 -19.26 3.67
CA CYS A 2 -8.27 -19.29 5.07
C CYS A 2 -9.08 -18.05 5.49
N SER A 3 -8.99 -16.95 4.73
CA SER A 3 -9.74 -15.69 4.94
C SER A 3 -9.45 -14.96 6.28
N LEU A 4 -8.35 -15.29 6.96
CA LEU A 4 -7.98 -14.65 8.24
C LEU A 4 -7.68 -13.16 8.08
N CYS A 5 -6.98 -12.77 7.02
CA CYS A 5 -6.68 -11.36 6.71
C CYS A 5 -7.93 -10.48 6.56
N ALA A 6 -9.02 -11.03 5.99
CA ALA A 6 -10.29 -10.35 5.88
C ALA A 6 -11.03 -10.25 7.22
N ARG A 7 -10.94 -11.28 8.07
CA ARG A 7 -11.61 -11.31 9.39
C ARG A 7 -10.93 -10.42 10.42
N VAL A 8 -9.60 -10.33 10.41
CA VAL A 8 -8.84 -9.54 11.38
C VAL A 8 -8.84 -8.04 11.07
N CYS A 9 -9.19 -7.63 9.84
CA CYS A 9 -9.04 -6.27 9.39
C CYS A 9 -10.03 -5.31 10.11
N PRO A 10 -9.57 -4.39 10.98
CA PRO A 10 -10.46 -3.54 11.77
C PRO A 10 -11.19 -2.50 10.91
N ALA A 11 -10.56 -2.03 9.84
CA ALA A 11 -11.14 -1.06 8.92
C ALA A 11 -12.04 -1.70 7.83
N ASN A 12 -12.15 -3.03 7.84
CA ASN A 12 -12.90 -3.81 6.84
C ASN A 12 -12.39 -3.54 5.40
N ALA A 13 -11.10 -3.26 5.26
CA ALA A 13 -10.44 -2.96 3.99
C ALA A 13 -10.11 -4.22 3.16
N MET A 14 -9.90 -5.35 3.83
CA MET A 14 -9.60 -6.65 3.20
C MET A 14 -10.90 -7.41 2.88
N LYS A 15 -10.98 -7.97 1.67
CA LYS A 15 -12.11 -8.81 1.21
C LYS A 15 -11.61 -10.02 0.43
N MET A 16 -12.45 -11.06 0.37
CA MET A 16 -12.16 -12.28 -0.38
C MET A 16 -13.04 -12.30 -1.63
N TYR A 17 -12.41 -12.48 -2.79
CA TYR A 17 -13.06 -12.46 -4.09
C TYR A 17 -12.91 -13.82 -4.78
N GLU A 18 -13.88 -14.18 -5.59
CA GLU A 18 -13.80 -15.31 -6.51
C GLU A 18 -13.14 -14.86 -7.80
N VAL A 19 -12.25 -15.69 -8.35
CA VAL A 19 -11.54 -15.46 -9.61
C VAL A 19 -12.05 -16.49 -10.61
N GLU A 20 -12.37 -16.07 -11.83
CA GLU A 20 -12.89 -16.97 -12.86
C GLU A 20 -11.90 -18.08 -13.19
N GLY A 21 -12.40 -19.30 -13.35
CA GLY A 21 -11.57 -20.49 -13.57
C GLY A 21 -10.92 -21.07 -12.32
N GLU A 22 -11.05 -20.41 -11.17
CA GLU A 22 -10.46 -20.86 -9.91
C GLU A 22 -11.52 -21.29 -8.89
N LYS A 23 -11.28 -22.44 -8.24
CA LYS A 23 -12.14 -22.94 -7.14
C LYS A 23 -11.87 -22.24 -5.80
N LYS A 24 -10.91 -21.33 -5.75
CA LYS A 24 -10.43 -20.68 -4.53
C LYS A 24 -10.76 -19.19 -4.55
N ARG A 25 -10.99 -18.65 -3.35
CA ARG A 25 -11.09 -17.20 -3.15
C ARG A 25 -9.74 -16.57 -2.86
N TYR A 26 -9.49 -15.39 -3.38
CA TYR A 26 -8.26 -14.64 -3.19
C TYR A 26 -8.50 -13.33 -2.44
N PRO A 27 -7.53 -12.88 -1.63
CA PRO A 27 -7.64 -11.59 -0.96
C PRO A 27 -7.57 -10.44 -1.97
N GLY A 28 -8.29 -9.37 -1.67
CA GLY A 28 -8.09 -8.04 -2.24
C GLY A 28 -8.21 -6.99 -1.15
N ILE A 29 -7.70 -5.79 -1.42
CA ILE A 29 -7.57 -4.71 -0.45
C ILE A 29 -8.11 -3.40 -1.01
N ASN A 30 -8.82 -2.64 -0.18
CA ASN A 30 -9.20 -1.27 -0.48
C ASN A 30 -8.27 -0.31 0.28
N TYR A 31 -7.33 0.33 -0.42
CA TYR A 31 -6.37 1.24 0.18
C TYR A 31 -6.99 2.56 0.66
N ALA A 32 -8.15 2.98 0.15
CA ALA A 32 -8.86 4.15 0.66
C ALA A 32 -9.46 3.90 2.06
N ARG A 33 -9.59 2.63 2.47
CA ARG A 33 -10.05 2.24 3.82
C ARG A 33 -8.94 1.71 4.70
N CYS A 34 -7.82 1.30 4.12
CA CYS A 34 -6.73 0.69 4.87
C CYS A 34 -6.11 1.70 5.84
N ILE A 35 -5.91 1.28 7.09
CA ILE A 35 -5.22 2.09 8.11
C ILE A 35 -3.76 1.63 8.33
N PHE A 36 -3.24 0.78 7.44
CA PHE A 36 -1.86 0.29 7.45
C PHE A 36 -1.40 -0.34 8.79
N CYS A 37 -2.34 -0.96 9.52
CA CYS A 37 -2.06 -1.57 10.83
C CYS A 37 -1.24 -2.87 10.81
N GLY A 38 -1.12 -3.54 9.65
CA GLY A 38 -0.29 -4.75 9.54
C GLY A 38 -0.93 -6.08 9.94
N PHE A 39 -2.08 -6.09 10.61
CA PHE A 39 -2.66 -7.33 11.14
C PHE A 39 -2.92 -8.44 10.11
N CYS A 40 -3.16 -8.07 8.84
CA CYS A 40 -3.34 -9.05 7.78
C CYS A 40 -2.05 -9.85 7.48
N VAL A 41 -0.88 -9.23 7.63
CA VAL A 41 0.43 -9.87 7.50
C VAL A 41 0.70 -10.73 8.73
N ASP A 42 0.55 -10.16 9.93
CA ASP A 42 0.86 -10.84 11.19
C ASP A 42 0.01 -12.10 11.42
N VAL A 43 -1.28 -12.06 11.04
CA VAL A 43 -2.18 -13.21 11.21
C VAL A 43 -1.96 -14.31 10.17
N CYS A 44 -1.16 -14.07 9.12
CA CYS A 44 -1.06 -14.99 8.00
C CYS A 44 -0.20 -16.22 8.36
N PRO A 45 -0.78 -17.42 8.50
CA PRO A 45 -0.02 -18.59 8.96
C PRO A 45 0.95 -19.13 7.91
N THR A 46 0.78 -18.75 6.64
CA THR A 46 1.58 -19.23 5.51
C THR A 46 2.51 -18.16 4.96
N GLY A 47 2.52 -16.94 5.51
CA GLY A 47 3.29 -15.82 4.95
C GLY A 47 2.88 -15.43 3.52
N ALA A 48 1.60 -15.57 3.17
CA ALA A 48 1.11 -15.24 1.82
C ALA A 48 0.95 -13.73 1.57
N LEU A 49 1.14 -12.90 2.60
CA LEU A 49 1.06 -11.44 2.54
C LEU A 49 2.34 -10.87 3.15
N GLU A 50 2.87 -9.82 2.52
CA GLU A 50 4.08 -9.13 2.97
C GLU A 50 3.94 -7.62 2.75
N TYR A 51 4.81 -6.85 3.39
CA TYR A 51 4.90 -5.41 3.17
C TYR A 51 5.66 -5.14 1.87
N THR A 52 5.27 -4.07 1.19
CA THR A 52 6.06 -3.50 0.09
C THR A 52 6.99 -2.40 0.61
N GLU A 53 8.09 -2.15 -0.10
CA GLU A 53 8.96 -0.98 0.11
C GLU A 53 8.36 0.31 -0.49
N VAL A 54 7.25 0.24 -1.22
CA VAL A 54 6.60 1.39 -1.84
C VAL A 54 5.72 2.12 -0.82
N SER A 55 6.20 3.26 -0.34
CA SER A 55 5.45 4.15 0.58
C SER A 55 4.60 5.19 -0.15
N ASP A 56 5.06 5.66 -1.31
CA ASP A 56 4.45 6.77 -2.03
C ASP A 56 3.69 6.26 -3.26
N VAL A 57 2.36 6.22 -3.15
CA VAL A 57 1.47 5.84 -4.24
C VAL A 57 0.40 6.92 -4.42
N VAL A 58 0.19 7.35 -5.65
CA VAL A 58 -0.86 8.31 -6.00
C VAL A 58 -1.89 7.61 -6.87
N PHE A 59 -3.16 7.74 -6.50
CA PHE A 59 -4.30 7.20 -7.22
C PHE A 59 -5.08 8.37 -7.85
N PRO A 60 -5.30 8.37 -9.18
CA PRO A 60 -6.07 9.42 -9.83
C PRO A 60 -7.55 9.45 -9.40
N THR A 61 -8.12 8.29 -9.10
CA THR A 61 -9.54 8.14 -8.72
C THR A 61 -9.70 7.31 -7.45
N VAL A 62 -10.86 7.41 -6.79
CA VAL A 62 -11.15 6.64 -5.57
C VAL A 62 -11.22 5.14 -5.88
N GLU A 63 -11.74 4.79 -7.05
CA GLU A 63 -11.88 3.43 -7.56
C GLU A 63 -10.51 2.75 -7.71
N ASP A 64 -9.48 3.51 -8.09
CA ASP A 64 -8.12 3.01 -8.25
C ASP A 64 -7.49 2.52 -6.94
N HIS A 65 -8.06 2.86 -5.78
CA HIS A 65 -7.63 2.32 -4.49
C HIS A 65 -8.10 0.88 -4.24
N LEU A 66 -9.06 0.37 -5.01
CA LEU A 66 -9.57 -0.98 -4.86
C LEU A 66 -8.73 -1.98 -5.66
N PHE A 67 -7.86 -2.71 -4.94
CA PHE A 67 -7.01 -3.73 -5.52
C PHE A 67 -7.72 -5.07 -5.36
N ARG A 68 -8.33 -5.51 -6.45
CA ARG A 68 -8.88 -6.87 -6.59
C ARG A 68 -7.73 -7.89 -6.76
N PRO A 69 -7.98 -9.21 -6.68
CA PRO A 69 -6.92 -10.22 -6.73
C PRO A 69 -5.97 -10.11 -7.92
N ASP A 70 -6.48 -9.70 -9.08
CA ASP A 70 -5.71 -9.44 -10.30
C ASP A 70 -4.58 -8.43 -10.06
N ARG A 71 -4.90 -7.25 -9.50
CA ARG A 71 -3.92 -6.22 -9.20
C ARG A 71 -3.16 -6.44 -7.88
N PHE A 72 -3.79 -7.05 -6.89
CA PHE A 72 -3.20 -7.25 -5.56
C PHE A 72 -2.08 -8.30 -5.57
N GLY A 73 -2.13 -9.27 -6.49
CA GLY A 73 -1.08 -10.27 -6.66
C GLY A 73 0.16 -9.75 -7.39
N GLU A 74 0.09 -8.59 -8.04
CA GLU A 74 1.21 -8.00 -8.74
C GLU A 74 2.06 -7.15 -7.78
N PRO A 75 3.39 -7.39 -7.71
CA PRO A 75 4.26 -6.56 -6.88
C PRO A 75 4.24 -5.11 -7.40
N PRO A 76 4.06 -4.12 -6.52
CA PRO A 76 4.04 -2.72 -6.94
C PRO A 76 5.41 -2.33 -7.50
N ARG A 77 5.41 -1.61 -8.62
CA ARG A 77 6.63 -1.10 -9.24
C ARG A 77 6.96 0.24 -8.60
N MET A 78 8.18 0.38 -8.08
CA MET A 78 8.67 1.66 -7.57
C MET A 78 9.12 2.53 -8.75
N GLU A 79 8.22 3.38 -9.25
CA GLU A 79 8.52 4.23 -10.42
C GLU A 79 9.39 5.45 -10.08
N PHE A 80 9.48 5.82 -8.80
CA PHE A 80 10.21 7.01 -8.33
C PHE A 80 11.38 6.63 -7.41
N ARG A 81 12.52 6.31 -8.00
CA ARG A 81 13.82 6.30 -7.29
C ARG A 81 14.57 7.58 -7.65
N ARG A 82 14.14 8.72 -7.12
CA ARG A 82 14.98 9.93 -7.15
C ARG A 82 16.01 9.81 -6.03
N GLU A 83 17.28 9.95 -6.37
CA GLU A 83 18.35 9.91 -5.40
C GLU A 83 18.13 11.03 -4.37
N PRO A 84 18.22 10.74 -3.05
CA PRO A 84 17.98 11.74 -2.02
C PRO A 84 18.91 12.94 -2.24
N ILE A 85 18.33 14.11 -2.45
CA ILE A 85 19.11 15.34 -2.56
C ILE A 85 19.38 15.82 -1.14
N ARG A 86 20.65 15.88 -0.76
CA ARG A 86 21.03 16.52 0.51
C ARG A 86 20.73 18.00 0.38
N VAL A 87 19.96 18.52 1.33
CA VAL A 87 19.64 19.94 1.40
C VAL A 87 20.01 20.49 2.76
N ARG A 88 20.47 21.75 2.78
CA ARG A 88 20.64 22.56 3.97
C ARG A 88 19.47 23.51 4.07
N ALA A 89 18.78 23.49 5.21
CA ALA A 89 17.79 24.50 5.54
C ALA A 89 18.52 25.80 5.92
N VAL A 90 18.22 26.88 5.20
CA VAL A 90 18.76 28.23 5.39
C VAL A 90 17.57 29.15 5.71
N PRO A 91 17.57 29.85 6.86
CA PRO A 91 16.56 30.86 7.15
C PRO A 91 16.55 31.97 6.10
N ASP A 92 15.36 32.33 5.63
CA ASP A 92 15.06 33.41 4.68
C ASP A 92 13.96 34.27 5.31
N GLU A 93 14.25 35.52 5.62
CA GLU A 93 13.34 36.39 6.39
C GLU A 93 12.03 36.72 5.63
N GLU A 94 12.01 36.60 4.31
CA GLU A 94 10.82 36.84 3.49
C GLU A 94 10.02 35.55 3.23
N ARG A 95 10.72 34.41 3.05
CA ARG A 95 10.13 33.14 2.58
C ARG A 95 10.17 32.01 3.60
N GLY A 96 10.70 32.26 4.79
CA GLY A 96 10.79 31.28 5.88
C GLY A 96 12.04 30.41 5.79
N LEU A 97 11.90 29.16 5.34
CA LEU A 97 13.03 28.23 5.20
C LEU A 97 13.30 27.96 3.72
N ARG A 98 14.52 28.27 3.27
CA ARG A 98 15.03 27.91 1.94
C ARG A 98 15.87 26.64 2.03
N TYR A 99 15.71 25.74 1.07
CA TYR A 99 16.48 24.50 1.00
C TYR A 99 17.52 24.61 -0.13
N GLU A 100 18.81 24.65 0.23
CA GLU A 100 19.93 24.69 -0.71
C GLU A 100 20.56 23.31 -0.86
N ARG A 101 20.92 22.91 -2.08
CA ARG A 101 21.56 21.60 -2.32
C ARG A 101 22.98 21.58 -1.74
N VAL A 102 23.35 20.48 -1.08
CA VAL A 102 24.68 20.24 -0.49
C VAL A 102 25.36 19.06 -1.17
#